data_AF-X1TVL9-F1
#
_entry.id   AF-X1TVL9-F1
#
_cell.length_a   1.000
_cell.length_b   1.000
_cell.length_c   1.000
_cell.angle_alpha   90.00
_cell.angle_beta   90.00
_cell.angle_gamma   90.00
#
_symmetry.space_group_name_H-M   'P 1'
#
loop_
_entity.id
_entity.type
_entity.pdbx_description
1 polymer ?
#
loop_
_entity_poly.entity_id
_entity_poly.type
_entity_poly.pdbx_seq_one_letter_code
_entity_poly.pdbx_strand_id
1 'polypeptide(L)'
;CQSAAVSQLSKGRPTSDILKGVCEALVGNYLAVLAKGKKLVPPIVFQGAVAQNQAIVKCFEDALGYQVLVPPDCAYMGAIGIAVLIKENMNGRATKFRGDAILESNHRTEIAHCQDCENNCELLKLYCDGQLLSVSGSRCEKHNR
;
A
#
# COMPACT_ATOMS: atom_id res chain seq x y z
N CYS A 1 -8.23 19.74 5.87
CA CYS A 1 -8.85 19.79 4.54
C CYS A 1 -10.37 19.57 4.57
N GLN A 2 -10.88 18.52 5.23
CA GLN A 2 -12.33 18.23 5.26
C GLN A 2 -13.19 19.36 5.83
N SER A 3 -12.87 19.87 7.02
CA SER A 3 -13.65 20.95 7.66
C SER A 3 -13.70 22.24 6.83
N ALA A 4 -12.58 22.58 6.18
CA ALA A 4 -12.49 23.72 5.28
C ALA A 4 -13.37 23.54 4.02
N ALA A 5 -13.36 22.35 3.41
CA ALA A 5 -14.20 22.05 2.24
C ALA A 5 -15.70 22.14 2.59
N VAL A 6 -16.11 21.56 3.72
CA VAL A 6 -17.51 21.62 4.20
C VAL A 6 -17.94 23.07 4.47
N SER A 7 -17.06 23.89 5.05
CA SER A 7 -17.36 25.31 5.28
C SER A 7 -17.52 26.12 3.99
N GLN A 8 -16.79 25.78 2.92
CA GLN A 8 -16.95 26.48 1.63
C GLN A 8 -18.21 26.02 0.88
N LEU A 9 -18.59 24.75 1.02
CA LEU A 9 -19.86 24.24 0.49
C LEU A 9 -21.06 24.93 1.14
N SER A 10 -21.06 25.11 2.47
CA SER A 10 -22.15 25.81 3.16
C SER A 10 -22.24 27.31 2.80
N LYS A 11 -21.15 27.89 2.29
CA LYS A 11 -21.10 29.27 1.76
C LYS A 11 -21.51 29.37 0.29
N GLY A 12 -21.96 28.28 -0.31
CA GLY A 12 -22.46 28.27 -1.69
C GLY A 12 -21.38 28.42 -2.77
N ARG A 13 -20.10 28.18 -2.45
CA ARG A 13 -19.05 28.19 -3.48
C ARG A 13 -19.24 27.04 -4.48
N PRO A 14 -18.92 27.24 -5.77
CA PRO A 14 -18.93 26.18 -6.75
C PRO A 14 -18.06 25.00 -6.31
N THR A 15 -18.59 23.78 -6.45
CA THR A 15 -17.86 22.56 -6.08
C THR A 15 -16.53 22.43 -6.83
N SER A 16 -16.48 22.87 -8.09
CA SER A 16 -15.24 22.91 -8.90
C SER A 16 -14.12 23.69 -8.21
N ASP A 17 -14.45 24.86 -7.65
CA ASP A 17 -13.48 25.76 -7.02
C ASP A 17 -12.99 25.20 -5.69
N ILE A 18 -13.90 24.53 -4.96
CA ILE A 18 -13.56 23.84 -3.71
C ILE A 18 -12.65 22.65 -4.00
N LEU A 19 -12.96 21.83 -5.01
CA LEU A 19 -12.14 20.69 -5.41
C LEU A 19 -10.75 21.13 -5.86
N LYS A 20 -10.67 22.17 -6.69
CA LYS A 20 -9.40 22.75 -7.11
C LYS A 20 -8.58 23.24 -5.91
N GLY A 21 -9.19 24.02 -5.01
CA GLY A 21 -8.50 24.51 -3.82
C GLY A 21 -8.02 23.39 -2.89
N VAL A 22 -8.76 22.29 -2.78
CA VAL A 22 -8.32 21.09 -2.05
C VAL A 22 -7.10 20.44 -2.73
N CYS A 23 -7.12 20.30 -4.06
CA CYS A 23 -6.00 19.72 -4.81
C CYS A 23 -4.73 20.57 -4.68
N GLU A 24 -4.84 21.88 -4.85
CA GLU A 24 -3.73 22.83 -4.67
C GLU A 24 -3.17 22.78 -3.25
N ALA A 25 -4.04 22.74 -2.23
CA ALA A 25 -3.60 22.64 -0.84
C ALA A 25 -2.87 21.31 -0.54
N LEU A 26 -3.34 20.20 -1.11
CA LEU A 26 -2.68 18.89 -0.96
C LEU A 26 -1.29 18.89 -1.60
N VAL A 27 -1.18 19.38 -2.84
CA VAL A 27 0.10 19.47 -3.56
C VAL A 27 1.07 20.42 -2.86
N GLY A 28 0.62 21.61 -2.47
CA GLY A 28 1.44 22.58 -1.76
C GLY A 28 1.99 22.02 -0.44
N ASN A 29 1.15 21.34 0.34
CA ASN A 29 1.58 20.68 1.56
C ASN A 29 2.58 19.55 1.29
N TYR A 30 2.33 18.73 0.27
CA TYR A 30 3.24 17.65 -0.12
C TYR A 30 4.64 18.18 -0.46
N LEU A 31 4.71 19.22 -1.29
CA LEU A 31 5.98 19.86 -1.67
C LEU A 31 6.66 20.52 -0.47
N ALA A 32 5.92 21.20 0.41
CA ALA A 32 6.50 21.82 1.60
C ALA A 32 7.17 20.80 2.53
N VAL A 33 6.53 19.65 2.75
CA VAL A 33 7.04 18.60 3.65
C VAL A 33 8.19 17.82 3.01
N LEU A 34 8.11 17.48 1.73
CA LEU A 34 9.04 16.55 1.08
C LEU A 34 10.19 17.26 0.36
N ALA A 35 9.93 18.36 -0.34
CA ALA A 35 11.00 19.08 -1.01
C ALA A 35 11.92 19.74 0.02
N LYS A 36 11.42 20.14 1.20
CA LYS A 36 12.20 20.79 2.27
C LYS A 36 13.10 21.93 1.75
N GLY A 37 12.57 22.73 0.84
CA GLY A 37 13.28 23.84 0.19
C GLY A 37 14.22 23.43 -0.96
N LYS A 38 14.35 22.15 -1.29
CA LYS A 38 15.09 21.69 -2.46
C LYS A 38 14.32 22.00 -3.74
N LYS A 39 15.05 22.44 -4.76
CA LYS A 39 14.51 22.60 -6.11
C LYS A 39 14.39 21.24 -6.79
N LEU A 40 13.16 20.81 -7.08
CA LEU A 40 12.91 19.65 -7.93
C LEU A 40 13.16 20.05 -9.39
N VAL A 41 13.93 19.24 -10.10
CA VAL A 41 14.29 19.47 -11.52
C VAL A 41 13.87 18.26 -12.36
N PRO A 42 13.53 18.45 -13.64
CA PRO A 42 13.19 17.36 -14.55
C PRO A 42 14.30 16.34 -14.75
N PRO A 43 13.96 15.08 -15.10
CA PRO A 43 12.60 14.55 -15.24
C PRO A 43 11.92 14.31 -13.88
N ILE A 44 10.66 14.74 -13.76
CA ILE A 44 9.84 14.54 -12.54
C ILE A 44 8.84 13.43 -12.83
N VAL A 45 8.89 12.36 -12.04
CA VAL A 45 7.98 11.22 -12.15
C VAL A 45 7.05 11.20 -10.95
N PHE A 46 5.74 11.10 -11.19
CA PHE A 46 4.74 10.95 -10.14
C PHE A 46 4.07 9.57 -10.24
N GLN A 47 4.14 8.83 -9.13
CA GLN A 47 3.66 7.44 -9.04
C GLN A 47 2.79 7.23 -7.81
N GLY A 48 2.08 6.10 -7.77
CA GLY A 48 1.05 5.76 -6.79
C GLY A 48 -0.36 6.02 -7.33
N ALA A 49 -1.37 5.47 -6.66
CA ALA A 49 -2.77 5.54 -7.11
C ALA A 49 -3.28 6.98 -7.30
N VAL A 50 -2.78 7.93 -6.50
CA VAL A 50 -3.15 9.35 -6.60
C VAL A 50 -2.69 9.97 -7.93
N ALA A 51 -1.66 9.41 -8.59
CA ALA A 51 -1.19 9.88 -9.90
C ALA A 51 -2.20 9.63 -11.03
N GLN A 52 -3.22 8.80 -10.80
CA GLN A 52 -4.36 8.65 -11.72
C GLN A 52 -5.30 9.87 -11.69
N ASN A 53 -5.24 10.68 -10.62
CA ASN A 53 -6.02 11.91 -10.53
C ASN A 53 -5.35 13.02 -11.34
N GLN A 54 -5.88 13.28 -12.54
CA GLN A 54 -5.39 14.30 -13.45
C GLN A 54 -5.39 15.71 -12.84
N ALA A 55 -6.32 16.04 -11.93
CA ALA A 55 -6.34 17.34 -11.27
C ALA A 55 -5.14 17.52 -10.33
N ILE A 56 -4.74 16.46 -9.62
CA ILE A 56 -3.55 16.49 -8.76
C ILE A 56 -2.29 16.59 -9.61
N VAL A 57 -2.19 15.83 -10.70
CA VAL A 57 -1.06 15.92 -11.65
C VAL A 57 -0.94 17.35 -12.16
N LYS A 58 -2.05 17.96 -12.59
CA LYS A 58 -2.06 19.33 -13.08
C LYS A 58 -1.63 20.33 -12.01
N CYS A 59 -2.12 20.19 -10.77
CA CYS A 59 -1.68 21.02 -9.66
C CYS A 59 -0.18 20.87 -9.36
N PHE A 60 0.40 19.67 -9.51
CA PHE A 60 1.85 19.48 -9.39
C PHE A 60 2.60 20.21 -10.52
N GLU A 61 2.16 20.07 -11.76
CA GLU A 61 2.78 20.77 -12.89
C GLU A 61 2.76 22.28 -12.72
N ASP A 62 1.62 22.83 -12.29
CA ASP A 62 1.44 24.26 -12.05
C ASP A 62 2.33 24.74 -10.89
N ALA A 63 2.46 23.95 -9.81
CA ALA A 63 3.31 24.29 -8.67
C ALA A 63 4.81 24.15 -8.96
N LEU A 64 5.20 23.20 -9.82
CA LEU A 64 6.60 22.91 -10.14
C LEU A 64 7.12 23.71 -11.33
N GLY A 65 6.23 24.17 -12.22
CA GLY A 65 6.58 24.80 -13.49
C GLY A 65 7.15 23.83 -14.53
N TYR A 66 7.01 22.52 -14.31
CA TYR A 66 7.51 21.46 -15.18
C TYR A 66 6.44 20.41 -15.42
N GLN A 67 6.52 19.73 -16.56
CA GLN A 67 5.70 18.55 -16.81
C GLN A 67 6.03 17.42 -15.83
N VAL A 68 4.99 16.70 -15.44
CA VAL A 68 5.09 15.55 -14.55
C VAL A 68 4.78 14.28 -15.34
N LEU A 69 5.74 13.36 -15.37
CA LEU A 69 5.60 12.08 -16.03
C LEU A 69 4.81 11.12 -15.14
N VAL A 70 3.70 10.60 -15.65
CA VAL A 70 2.88 9.59 -14.98
C VAL A 70 2.98 8.27 -15.75
N PRO A 71 3.58 7.21 -15.18
CA PRO A 71 3.60 5.89 -15.81
C PRO A 71 2.18 5.34 -16.01
N PRO A 72 1.90 4.57 -17.08
CA PRO A 72 0.58 3.96 -17.30
C PRO A 72 0.10 3.13 -16.09
N ASP A 73 1.01 2.33 -15.51
CA ASP A 73 0.74 1.48 -14.35
C ASP A 73 1.15 2.14 -13.02
N CYS A 74 0.97 3.47 -12.90
CA CYS A 74 1.42 4.26 -11.75
C CYS A 74 0.95 3.70 -10.38
N ALA A 75 -0.22 3.07 -10.32
CA ALA A 75 -0.75 2.43 -9.10
C ALA A 75 0.01 1.14 -8.70
N TYR A 76 0.64 0.46 -9.66
CA TYR A 76 1.29 -0.84 -9.48
C TYR A 76 2.82 -0.77 -9.46
N MET A 77 3.40 0.42 -9.61
CA MET A 77 4.85 0.60 -9.69
C MET A 77 5.62 -0.02 -8.53
N GLY A 78 5.05 -0.05 -7.31
CA GLY A 78 5.66 -0.75 -6.18
C GLY A 78 5.79 -2.26 -6.40
N ALA A 79 4.74 -2.90 -6.90
CA ALA A 79 4.75 -4.34 -7.21
C ALA A 79 5.67 -4.66 -8.39
N ILE A 80 5.65 -3.83 -9.42
CA ILE A 80 6.55 -3.93 -10.58
C ILE A 80 8.02 -3.83 -10.11
N GLY A 81 8.32 -2.86 -9.24
CA GLY A 81 9.65 -2.69 -8.66
C GLY A 81 10.13 -3.94 -7.92
N ILE A 82 9.28 -4.55 -7.10
CA ILE A 82 9.59 -5.82 -6.43
C ILE A 82 9.84 -6.95 -7.43
N ALA A 83 9.03 -7.06 -8.48
CA ALA A 83 9.22 -8.09 -9.51
C ALA A 83 10.57 -7.94 -10.23
N VAL A 84 10.97 -6.70 -10.55
CA VAL A 84 12.28 -6.39 -11.15
C VAL A 84 13.41 -6.77 -10.19
N LEU A 85 13.34 -6.33 -8.93
CA LEU A 85 14.35 -6.66 -7.92
C LEU A 85 14.49 -8.17 -7.72
N ILE A 86 13.38 -8.91 -7.68
CA ILE A 86 13.40 -10.36 -7.58
C ILE A 86 14.10 -10.98 -8.80
N LYS A 87 13.78 -10.53 -10.02
CA LYS A 87 14.41 -11.01 -11.25
C LYS A 87 15.93 -10.80 -11.24
N GLU A 88 16.39 -9.65 -10.75
CA GLU A 88 17.81 -9.31 -10.65
C GLU A 88 18.55 -10.11 -9.58
N ASN A 89 17.88 -10.45 -8.47
CA ASN A 89 18.52 -11.05 -7.30
C ASN A 89 18.31 -12.58 -7.18
N MET A 90 17.37 -13.17 -7.94
CA MET A 90 17.08 -14.60 -7.85
C MET A 90 18.24 -15.49 -8.31
N ASN A 91 19.11 -15.03 -9.22
CA ASN A 91 20.22 -15.82 -9.76
C ASN A 91 19.82 -17.24 -10.21
N GLY A 92 18.62 -17.39 -10.79
CA GLY A 92 18.08 -18.69 -11.22
C GLY A 92 17.50 -19.59 -10.12
N ARG A 93 17.41 -19.12 -8.86
CA ARG A 93 16.76 -19.86 -7.76
C ARG A 93 15.24 -19.88 -7.97
N ALA A 94 14.64 -21.05 -7.77
CA ALA A 94 13.19 -21.19 -7.74
C ALA A 94 12.59 -20.47 -6.51
N THR A 95 11.45 -19.80 -6.71
CA THR A 95 10.68 -19.21 -5.61
C THR A 95 9.88 -20.28 -4.85
N LYS A 96 9.61 -20.02 -3.57
CA LYS A 96 8.62 -20.77 -2.77
C LYS A 96 7.21 -20.18 -2.90
N PHE A 97 7.02 -19.14 -3.71
CA PHE A 97 5.72 -18.58 -4.01
C PHE A 97 4.87 -19.64 -4.70
N ARG A 98 3.79 -20.03 -4.04
CA ARG A 98 2.90 -21.11 -4.50
C ARG A 98 1.93 -20.66 -5.61
N GLY A 99 1.78 -19.35 -5.83
CA GLY A 99 0.86 -18.81 -6.84
C GLY A 99 -0.59 -19.26 -6.65
N ASP A 100 -1.28 -19.43 -7.77
CA ASP A 100 -2.70 -19.81 -7.80
C ASP A 100 -2.97 -21.20 -7.21
N ALA A 101 -1.94 -22.05 -7.07
CA ALA A 101 -2.08 -23.35 -6.43
C ALA A 101 -2.61 -23.25 -5.00
N ILE A 102 -2.40 -22.13 -4.29
CA ILE A 102 -3.02 -21.88 -2.98
C ILE A 102 -4.55 -21.84 -3.10
N LEU A 103 -5.12 -21.27 -4.15
CA LEU A 103 -6.58 -21.15 -4.28
C LEU A 103 -7.25 -22.52 -4.46
N GLU A 104 -6.52 -23.49 -5.02
CA GLU A 104 -7.00 -24.85 -5.26
C GLU A 104 -6.67 -25.84 -4.12
N SER A 105 -5.85 -25.43 -3.15
CA SER A 105 -5.44 -26.33 -2.06
C SER A 105 -6.54 -26.49 -1.01
N ASN A 106 -6.61 -27.66 -0.37
CA ASN A 106 -7.58 -27.91 0.69
C ASN A 106 -7.07 -27.36 2.03
N HIS A 107 -7.74 -26.33 2.54
CA HIS A 107 -7.39 -25.70 3.81
C HIS A 107 -8.33 -26.16 4.91
N ARG A 108 -7.76 -26.66 6.01
CA ARG A 108 -8.51 -26.98 7.22
C ARG A 108 -7.88 -26.30 8.42
N THR A 109 -8.72 -25.86 9.34
CA THR A 109 -8.30 -25.31 10.63
C THR A 109 -8.72 -26.24 11.74
N GLU A 110 -7.88 -26.38 12.76
CA GLU A 110 -8.17 -27.17 13.96
C GLU A 110 -7.82 -26.33 15.18
N ILE A 111 -8.69 -26.36 16.20
CA ILE A 111 -8.43 -25.74 17.49
C ILE A 111 -7.94 -26.82 18.44
N ALA A 112 -6.80 -26.58 19.08
CA ALA A 112 -6.23 -27.43 20.11
C ALA A 112 -5.85 -26.58 21.33
N HIS A 113 -5.60 -27.23 22.47
CA HIS A 113 -5.13 -26.53 23.66
C HIS A 113 -3.71 -26.96 24.06
N CYS A 114 -2.88 -25.99 24.43
CA CYS A 114 -1.52 -26.23 24.91
C CYS A 114 -1.56 -26.86 26.32
N GLN A 115 -1.06 -28.09 26.46
CA GLN A 115 -0.98 -28.77 27.76
C GLN A 115 0.32 -28.48 28.53
N ASP A 116 1.25 -27.75 27.93
CA ASP A 116 2.59 -27.48 28.46
C ASP A 116 2.71 -26.13 29.17
N CYS A 117 1.59 -25.47 29.46
CA CYS A 117 1.56 -24.21 30.23
C CYS A 117 0.22 -24.02 30.96
N GLU A 118 0.24 -23.23 32.03
CA GLU A 118 -0.93 -22.92 32.86
C GLU A 118 -2.01 -22.12 32.11
N ASN A 119 -1.62 -21.40 31.05
CA ASN A 119 -2.55 -20.60 30.25
C ASN A 119 -3.52 -21.45 29.40
N ASN A 120 -3.30 -22.77 29.31
CA ASN A 120 -4.07 -23.69 28.46
C ASN A 120 -4.37 -23.09 27.07
N CYS A 121 -3.33 -22.51 26.45
CA CYS A 121 -3.47 -21.62 25.31
C CYS A 121 -4.31 -22.27 24.21
N GLU A 122 -5.31 -21.56 23.69
CA GLU A 122 -6.03 -21.97 22.50
C GLU A 122 -5.12 -21.79 21.27
N LEU A 123 -4.82 -22.89 20.60
CA LEU A 123 -3.94 -22.97 19.45
C LEU A 123 -4.77 -23.21 18.19
N LEU A 124 -4.73 -22.24 17.28
CA LEU A 124 -5.28 -22.38 15.94
C LEU A 124 -4.22 -23.01 15.03
N LYS A 125 -4.45 -24.25 14.61
CA LYS A 125 -3.62 -24.97 13.65
C LYS A 125 -4.20 -24.83 12.25
N LEU A 126 -3.43 -24.28 11.31
CA LEU A 126 -3.79 -24.22 9.90
C LEU A 126 -3.08 -25.34 9.16
N TYR A 127 -3.84 -26.17 8.45
CA TYR A 127 -3.32 -27.18 7.54
C TYR A 127 -3.69 -26.86 6.11
N CYS A 128 -2.83 -27.28 5.19
CA CYS A 128 -3.03 -27.23 3.75
C CYS A 128 -2.65 -28.58 3.17
N ASP A 129 -3.57 -29.22 2.46
CA ASP A 129 -3.41 -30.57 1.89
C ASP A 129 -2.95 -31.61 2.94
N GLY A 130 -3.47 -31.47 4.17
CA GLY A 130 -3.14 -32.32 5.30
C GLY A 130 -1.84 -31.96 6.03
N GLN A 131 -0.98 -31.11 5.47
CA GLN A 131 0.25 -30.65 6.09
C GLN A 131 0.01 -29.45 7.01
N LEU A 132 0.54 -29.48 8.23
CA LEU A 132 0.47 -28.36 9.17
C LEU A 132 1.34 -27.20 8.65
N LEU A 133 0.70 -26.09 8.28
CA LEU A 133 1.36 -24.88 7.78
C LEU A 133 1.78 -23.94 8.91
N SER A 134 0.85 -23.64 9.84
CA SER A 134 1.09 -22.69 10.91
C SER A 134 0.30 -23.01 12.16
N VAL A 135 0.78 -22.49 13.29
CA VAL A 135 0.11 -22.55 14.59
C VAL A 135 0.17 -21.16 15.20
N SER A 136 -1.00 -20.62 15.56
CA SER A 136 -1.13 -19.30 16.19
C SER A 136 -2.00 -19.36 17.45
N GLY A 137 -1.96 -18.30 18.27
CA GLY A 137 -2.71 -18.23 19.54
C GLY A 137 -1.94 -18.69 20.77
N SER A 138 -0.67 -19.11 20.62
CA SER A 138 0.17 -19.45 21.77
C SER A 138 0.57 -18.19 22.53
N ARG A 139 0.04 -18.01 23.75
CA ARG A 139 0.46 -16.95 24.69
C ARG A 139 1.78 -17.25 25.39
N CYS A 140 2.14 -18.53 25.49
CA CYS A 140 3.41 -18.98 26.05
C CYS A 140 4.55 -19.00 25.02
N GLU A 141 4.28 -18.60 23.78
CA GLU A 141 5.22 -18.50 22.64
C GLU A 141 5.86 -19.83 22.18
N LYS A 142 5.69 -20.93 22.91
CA LYS A 142 6.28 -22.25 22.60
C LYS A 142 5.83 -22.86 21.27
N HIS A 143 4.63 -22.51 20.80
CA HIS A 143 4.01 -23.17 19.64
C HIS A 143 3.79 -22.25 18.44
N ASN A 144 4.08 -20.94 18.53
CA ASN A 144 3.87 -20.04 17.40
C ASN A 144 4.81 -20.42 16.25
N ARG A 145 4.24 -20.79 15.11
CA ARG A 145 4.98 -21.23 13.91
C ARG A 145 4.26 -20.79 12.65
#